data_AF-A0A7Y4M389-F1
#
_entry.id   AF-A0A7Y4M389-F1
#
_cell.length_a   1.000
_cell.length_b   1.000
_cell.length_c   1.000
_cell.angle_alpha   90.00
_cell.angle_beta   90.00
_cell.angle_gamma   90.00
#
_symmetry.space_group_name_H-M   'P 1'
#
loop_
_entity.id
_entity.type
_entity.pdbx_description
1 polymer ?
#
loop_
_entity_poly.entity_id
_entity_poly.type
_entity_poly.pdbx_seq_one_letter_code
_entity_poly.pdbx_strand_id
1 'polypeptide(L)' 'MSKDAFDQWWEWAEKLPESMLTIPAAIHTPVMRLAPHERHDRDKVNEAVRRWQAN' A
#
# COMPACT_ATOMS: atom_id res chain seq x y z
N MET A 1 -2.28 -16.86 7.02
CA MET A 1 -2.24 -16.25 5.66
C MET A 1 -1.30 -15.06 5.73
N SER A 2 -0.39 -14.90 4.76
CA SER A 2 0.48 -13.71 4.69
C SER A 2 -0.35 -12.52 4.21
N LYS A 3 -0.26 -11.38 4.90
CA LYS A 3 -0.85 -10.12 4.43
C LYS A 3 -0.17 -9.70 3.13
N ASP A 4 -0.96 -9.28 2.14
CA ASP A 4 -0.41 -8.73 0.91
C ASP A 4 -0.07 -7.23 1.07
N ALA A 5 0.34 -6.57 -0.01
CA ALA A 5 0.70 -5.16 0.06
C ALA A 5 -0.53 -4.26 0.22
N PHE A 6 -1.67 -4.67 -0.35
CA PHE A 6 -2.94 -3.97 -0.17
C PHE A 6 -3.42 -4.03 1.27
N ASP A 7 -3.34 -5.19 1.94
CA ASP A 7 -3.76 -5.33 3.34
C ASP A 7 -2.98 -4.39 4.25
N GLN A 8 -1.65 -4.31 4.05
CA GLN A 8 -0.79 -3.39 4.81
C GLN A 8 -1.10 -1.92 4.49
N TRP A 9 -1.30 -1.59 3.20
CA TRP A 9 -1.69 -0.25 2.78
C TRP A 9 -3.03 0.17 3.39
N TRP A 10 -4.03 -0.70 3.33
CA TRP A 10 -5.38 -0.43 3.80
C TRP A 10 -5.43 -0.23 5.31
N GLU A 11 -4.75 -1.09 6.08
CA GLU A 11 -4.62 -0.93 7.54
C GLU A 11 -3.95 0.40 7.92
N TRP A 12 -2.95 0.83 7.16
CA TRP A 12 -2.29 2.11 7.40
C TRP A 12 -3.12 3.31 6.94
N ALA A 13 -3.84 3.20 5.82
CA ALA A 13 -4.66 4.27 5.28
C ALA A 13 -5.89 4.56 6.17
N GLU A 14 -6.49 3.51 6.73
CA GLU A 14 -7.66 3.58 7.62
C GLU A 14 -7.28 3.78 9.09
N LYS A 15 -5.99 3.92 9.41
CA LYS A 15 -5.56 4.08 10.80
C LYS A 15 -6.10 5.38 11.40
N LEU A 16 -6.42 5.34 12.69
CA LEU A 16 -6.74 6.55 13.43
C LEU A 16 -5.55 7.54 13.42
N PRO A 17 -5.78 8.87 13.40
CA PRO A 17 -4.70 9.85 13.34
C PRO A 17 -3.64 9.72 14.44
N GLU A 18 -4.03 9.30 15.64
CA GLU A 18 -3.17 9.03 16.80
C GLU A 18 -2.38 7.72 16.70
N SER A 19 -2.65 6.89 15.68
CA SER A 19 -1.98 5.60 15.50
C SER A 19 -0.55 5.78 14.98
N MET A 20 0.39 5.20 15.73
CA MET A 20 1.79 5.07 15.36
C MET A 20 2.04 3.97 14.30
N LEU A 21 0.99 3.38 13.71
CA LEU A 21 1.13 2.38 12.65
C LEU A 21 1.86 2.99 11.45
N THR A 22 2.91 2.32 11.00
CA THR A 22 3.71 2.67 9.83
C THR A 22 3.76 1.49 8.87
N ILE A 23 4.04 1.77 7.60
CA ILE A 23 4.25 0.75 6.57
C ILE A 23 5.62 0.94 5.90
N PRO A 24 6.21 -0.14 5.34
CA PRO A 24 7.45 -0.03 4.59
C PRO A 24 7.37 0.99 3.46
N ALA A 25 8.44 1.75 3.26
CA ALA A 25 8.55 2.71 2.16
C ALA A 25 8.40 2.04 0.79
N ALA A 26 8.79 0.77 0.67
CA ALA A 26 8.61 -0.06 -0.52
C ALA A 26 7.14 -0.36 -0.86
N ILE A 27 6.21 -0.18 0.07
CA ILE A 27 4.75 -0.23 -0.16
C ILE A 27 4.21 1.18 -0.36
N HIS A 28 4.54 2.11 0.55
CA HIS A 28 4.01 3.48 0.49
C HIS A 28 4.36 4.22 -0.81
N THR A 29 5.62 4.17 -1.23
CA THR A 29 6.12 4.93 -2.39
C THR A 29 5.43 4.57 -3.71
N PRO A 30 5.36 3.29 -4.13
CA PRO A 30 4.68 2.94 -5.36
C PRO A 30 3.16 3.16 -5.30
N VAL A 31 2.51 2.94 -4.16
CA VAL A 31 1.06 3.17 -4.03
C VAL A 31 0.71 4.66 -4.12
N MET A 32 1.55 5.54 -3.57
CA MET A 32 1.38 6.99 -3.70
C MET A 32 1.51 7.50 -5.14
N ARG A 33 2.16 6.73 -6.05
CA ARG A 33 2.24 7.05 -7.49
C ARG A 33 0.97 6.68 -8.27
N LEU A 34 0.09 5.86 -7.70
CA LEU A 34 -1.22 5.56 -8.28
C LEU A 34 -2.18 6.74 -8.12
N ALA A 35 -3.16 6.84 -9.02
CA ALA A 35 -4.25 7.80 -8.86
C ALA A 35 -5.07 7.45 -7.59
N PRO A 36 -5.68 8.43 -6.90
CA PRO A 36 -6.35 8.18 -5.61
C PRO A 36 -7.38 7.04 -5.65
N HIS A 37 -8.19 6.96 -6.72
CA HIS A 37 -9.19 5.90 -6.87
C HIS A 37 -8.59 4.50 -7.08
N GLU A 38 -7.37 4.41 -7.62
CA GLU A 38 -6.66 3.16 -7.83
C GLU A 38 -6.05 2.60 -6.54
N ARG A 39 -5.84 3.43 -5.52
CA ARG A 39 -5.31 3.01 -4.21
C ARG A 39 -6.29 2.14 -3.42
N HIS A 40 -7.55 2.08 -3.87
CA HIS A 40 -8.61 1.23 -3.31
C HIS A 40 -8.74 -0.10 -4.07
N ASP A 41 -8.00 -0.27 -5.17
CA ASP A 41 -8.00 -1.49 -5.97
C ASP A 41 -6.82 -2.39 -5.52
N ARG A 42 -7.16 -3.57 -4.98
CA ARG A 42 -6.19 -4.54 -4.46
C ARG A 42 -5.19 -4.99 -5.51
N ASP A 43 -5.64 -5.26 -6.74
CA ASP A 43 -4.77 -5.76 -7.79
C ASP A 43 -3.81 -4.66 -8.26
N LYS A 44 -4.29 -3.41 -8.39
CA LYS A 44 -3.44 -2.28 -8.75
C LYS A 44 -2.39 -1.98 -7.70
N VAL A 45 -2.75 -2.01 -6.41
CA VAL A 45 -1.81 -1.80 -5.31
C VAL A 45 -0.73 -2.89 -5.27
N ASN A 46 -1.15 -4.16 -5.33
CA ASN A 46 -0.21 -5.28 -5.31
C ASN A 46 0.72 -5.28 -6.52
N GLU A 47 0.20 -4.97 -7.71
CA GLU A 47 1.00 -4.89 -8.94
C GLU A 47 1.98 -3.70 -8.90
N ALA A 48 1.57 -2.54 -8.40
CA ALA A 48 2.46 -1.38 -8.27
C ALA A 48 3.65 -1.68 -7.35
N VAL A 49 3.41 -2.36 -6.22
CA VAL A 49 4.46 -2.77 -5.27
C VAL A 49 5.37 -3.83 -5.89
N ARG A 50 4.81 -4.82 -6.59
CA ARG A 50 5.59 -5.84 -7.29
C ARG A 50 6.53 -5.22 -8.33
N ARG A 51 6.03 -4.29 -9.16
CA ARG A 51 6.83 -3.59 -10.17
C ARG A 51 7.94 -2.74 -9.56
N TRP A 52 7.66 -2.13 -8.41
CA TRP A 52 8.64 -1.32 -7.68
C TRP A 52 9.81 -2.14 -7.14
N GLN A 53 9.54 -3.35 -6.64
CA GLN A 53 10.55 -4.25 -6.08
C GLN A 53 11.35 -5.02 -7.13
N ALA A 54 10.82 -5.12 -8.35
CA ALA A 54 11.49 -5.75 -9.49
C ALA A 54 12.49 -4.83 -10.20
N ASN A 55 12.52 -3.54 -9.84
CA ASN A 55 13.52 -2.56 -10.27
C ASN A 55 14.66 -2.46 -9.25
#